data_AF-A0AB39M0L6-F1
#
_entry.id   AF-A0AB39M0L6-F1
#
_cell.length_a   1.000
_cell.length_b   1.000
_cell.length_c   1.000
_cell.angle_alpha   90.00
_cell.angle_beta   90.00
_cell.angle_gamma   90.00
#
_symmetry.space_group_name_H-M   'P 1'
#
loop_
_entity.id
_entity.type
_entity.pdbx_description
1 polymer ?
#
loop_
_entity_poly.entity_id
_entity_poly.type
_entity_poly.pdbx_seq_one_letter_code
_entity_poly.pdbx_strand_id
1 'polypeptide(L)'
;MTPQPHRPARRSTSRLRTSAAVALLPLAVACGGGEGEDAADRKRAAPAPTAVTAAPEAGVVAPAKVEVIAGLTGCTAEIRIDADELREGVCRTEQGEYRITTFPEERFKVIWLDSAAIYGGKYLVGTQWVVSAKPELLAGFRSRLGGTVQELRGTGSATAP
;
A
#
# COMPACT_ATOMS: atom_id res chain seq x y z
N MET A 1 61.26 11.50 3.10
CA MET A 1 60.13 12.45 3.14
C MET A 1 58.88 11.67 3.54
N THR A 2 58.59 11.58 4.82
CA THR A 2 57.43 10.86 5.38
C THR A 2 56.21 11.79 5.36
N PRO A 3 55.05 11.39 4.79
CA PRO A 3 53.84 12.16 4.95
C PRO A 3 53.22 11.90 6.33
N GLN A 4 52.96 12.99 7.06
CA GLN A 4 52.20 13.00 8.32
C GLN A 4 50.71 12.70 8.06
N PRO A 5 50.01 12.04 9.00
CA PRO A 5 48.56 11.83 8.91
C PRO A 5 47.79 13.08 9.34
N HIS A 6 47.00 13.65 8.42
CA HIS A 6 46.02 14.67 8.75
C HIS A 6 44.83 14.05 9.48
N ARG A 7 44.69 14.34 10.78
CA ARG A 7 43.42 14.19 11.51
C ARG A 7 42.70 15.54 11.52
N PRO A 8 41.42 15.58 11.12
CA PRO A 8 40.53 16.63 11.62
C PRO A 8 39.29 16.10 12.33
N ALA A 9 39.08 16.73 13.48
CA ALA A 9 37.83 17.23 14.04
C ALA A 9 36.71 16.23 14.37
N ARG A 10 36.79 15.71 15.60
CA ARG A 10 35.67 15.22 16.41
C ARG A 10 34.63 16.34 16.59
N ARG A 11 33.52 16.31 15.83
CA ARG A 11 32.37 17.19 16.08
C ARG A 11 31.55 16.63 17.24
N SER A 12 31.61 17.34 18.37
CA SER A 12 30.82 17.08 19.56
C SER A 12 29.35 17.39 19.29
N THR A 13 28.47 16.41 19.53
CA THR A 13 27.03 16.53 19.38
C THR A 13 26.43 17.38 20.50
N SER A 14 25.61 18.36 20.11
CA SER A 14 24.83 19.22 20.99
C SER A 14 23.77 18.40 21.73
N ARG A 15 23.75 18.48 23.06
CA ARG A 15 22.65 17.95 23.89
C ARG A 15 21.69 19.10 24.18
N LEU A 16 20.60 19.18 23.41
CA LEU A 16 19.49 20.08 23.69
C LEU A 16 18.69 19.51 24.87
N ARG A 17 18.64 20.27 25.97
CA ARG A 17 17.88 19.92 27.18
C ARG A 17 16.40 20.18 26.93
N THR A 18 15.60 19.16 27.19
CA THR A 18 14.14 19.13 27.17
C THR A 18 13.56 19.96 28.32
N SER A 19 12.56 20.79 28.03
CA SER A 19 11.70 21.44 29.03
C SER A 19 10.25 21.14 28.69
N ALA A 20 9.55 20.54 29.65
CA ALA A 20 8.15 20.13 29.59
C ALA A 20 7.19 21.32 29.79
N ALA A 21 6.02 21.28 29.17
CA ALA A 21 4.83 22.00 29.64
C ALA A 21 3.57 21.19 29.32
N VAL A 22 2.89 20.81 30.39
CA VAL A 22 1.58 20.14 30.47
C VAL A 22 0.47 21.18 30.27
N ALA A 23 -0.55 20.85 29.49
CA ALA A 23 -1.85 21.52 29.56
C ALA A 23 -2.98 20.50 29.36
N LEU A 24 -3.60 20.11 30.47
CA LEU A 24 -4.88 19.43 30.55
C LEU A 24 -6.00 20.49 30.48
N LEU A 25 -7.00 20.30 29.61
CA LEU A 25 -8.21 21.12 29.55
C LEU A 25 -9.45 20.24 29.84
N PRO A 26 -10.24 20.53 30.89
CA PRO A 26 -11.48 19.82 31.19
C PRO A 26 -12.76 20.59 30.78
N LEU A 27 -13.77 19.79 30.39
CA LEU A 27 -15.24 19.86 30.64
C LEU A 27 -16.09 21.09 30.29
N ALA A 28 -17.14 20.85 29.46
CA ALA A 28 -18.58 21.13 29.71
C ALA A 28 -19.40 20.70 28.46
N VAL A 29 -20.20 19.63 28.48
CA VAL A 29 -21.63 19.57 28.83
C VAL A 29 -22.47 20.72 28.25
N ALA A 30 -23.24 20.43 27.20
CA ALA A 30 -24.49 21.10 26.91
C ALA A 30 -25.54 20.05 26.53
N CYS A 31 -26.60 20.04 27.34
CA CYS A 31 -27.75 19.16 27.34
C CYS A 31 -28.75 19.65 26.27
N GLY A 32 -29.27 18.74 25.45
CA GLY A 32 -30.41 18.98 24.57
C GLY A 32 -31.42 17.85 24.81
N GLY A 33 -32.24 18.02 25.84
CA GLY A 33 -33.32 17.10 26.20
C GLY A 33 -34.48 17.21 25.23
N GLY A 34 -35.07 16.06 24.94
CA GLY A 34 -36.30 15.89 24.17
C GLY A 34 -36.82 14.48 24.45
N GLU A 35 -37.51 14.31 25.58
CA GLU A 35 -38.27 13.11 25.87
C GLU A 35 -39.39 12.91 24.83
N GLY A 36 -39.46 11.68 24.33
CA GLY A 36 -40.54 11.15 23.52
C GLY A 36 -40.49 9.64 23.63
N GLU A 37 -41.15 9.13 24.66
CA GLU A 37 -41.39 7.70 24.85
C GLU A 37 -42.42 7.23 23.81
N ASP A 38 -42.03 6.29 22.95
CA ASP A 38 -42.98 5.41 22.27
C ASP A 38 -42.31 4.06 22.04
N ALA A 39 -42.58 3.14 22.97
CA ALA A 39 -42.31 1.73 22.80
C ALA A 39 -43.41 1.12 21.92
N ALA A 40 -43.06 0.74 20.69
CA ALA A 40 -43.86 -0.18 19.89
C ALA A 40 -42.98 -1.03 18.97
N ASP A 41 -42.77 -2.26 19.44
CA ASP A 41 -42.50 -3.49 18.73
C ASP A 41 -42.66 -3.45 17.18
N ARG A 42 -41.55 -3.50 16.44
CA ARG A 42 -41.49 -4.09 15.09
C ARG A 42 -40.17 -4.82 14.86
N LYS A 43 -40.21 -6.13 15.12
CA LYS A 43 -39.91 -7.18 14.13
C LYS A 43 -38.70 -6.93 13.20
N ARG A 44 -37.60 -7.62 13.51
CA ARG A 44 -36.56 -8.17 12.62
C ARG A 44 -36.52 -7.63 11.17
N ALA A 45 -35.45 -6.92 10.85
CA ALA A 45 -34.87 -6.94 9.51
C ALA A 45 -33.37 -7.27 9.64
N ALA A 46 -32.98 -8.42 9.08
CA ALA A 46 -31.59 -8.71 8.77
C ALA A 46 -31.07 -7.61 7.80
N PRO A 47 -29.79 -7.22 7.86
CA PRO A 47 -29.25 -6.33 6.85
C PRO A 47 -29.42 -7.00 5.49
N ALA A 48 -30.16 -6.35 4.59
CA ALA A 48 -30.23 -6.74 3.20
C ALA A 48 -28.80 -6.80 2.64
N PRO A 49 -28.49 -7.76 1.74
CA PRO A 49 -27.21 -7.76 1.06
C PRO A 49 -27.09 -6.41 0.34
N THR A 50 -25.99 -5.70 0.57
CA THR A 50 -25.59 -4.56 -0.24
C THR A 50 -25.73 -4.95 -1.70
N ALA A 51 -26.75 -4.38 -2.34
CA ALA A 51 -26.96 -4.51 -3.77
C ALA A 51 -25.64 -4.18 -4.44
N VAL A 52 -25.11 -5.15 -5.19
CA VAL A 52 -23.95 -4.95 -6.05
C VAL A 52 -24.38 -3.86 -7.04
N THR A 53 -23.89 -2.65 -6.79
CA THR A 53 -24.15 -1.50 -7.67
C THR A 53 -23.67 -1.87 -9.08
N ALA A 54 -24.48 -1.49 -10.06
CA ALA A 54 -24.27 -1.74 -11.48
C ALA A 54 -22.81 -1.49 -11.90
N ALA A 55 -22.31 -2.35 -12.79
CA ALA A 55 -21.00 -2.19 -13.42
C ALA A 55 -20.90 -0.78 -14.04
N PRO A 56 -19.80 -0.05 -13.83
CA PRO A 56 -19.66 1.27 -14.40
C PRO A 56 -19.69 1.15 -15.93
N GLU A 57 -20.63 1.87 -16.56
CA GLU A 57 -20.56 2.23 -17.97
C GLU A 57 -19.16 2.79 -18.26
N ALA A 58 -18.57 2.39 -19.39
CA ALA A 58 -17.19 2.66 -19.81
C ALA A 58 -16.66 4.03 -19.35
N GLY A 59 -16.13 4.04 -18.12
CA GLY A 59 -15.97 5.25 -17.34
C GLY A 59 -14.93 4.97 -16.29
N VAL A 60 -13.84 5.73 -16.38
CA VAL A 60 -12.61 5.68 -15.59
C VAL A 60 -12.76 4.92 -14.27
N VAL A 61 -12.31 3.66 -14.25
CA VAL A 61 -12.22 2.89 -13.01
C VAL A 61 -11.17 3.58 -12.14
N ALA A 62 -11.56 4.00 -10.94
CA ALA A 62 -10.63 4.63 -10.02
C ALA A 62 -9.41 3.71 -9.78
N PRO A 63 -8.18 4.26 -9.71
CA PRO A 63 -6.99 3.45 -9.46
C PRO A 63 -7.16 2.57 -8.23
N ALA A 64 -6.75 1.30 -8.35
CA ALA A 64 -6.83 0.36 -7.23
C ALA A 64 -5.92 0.82 -6.08
N LYS A 65 -6.46 0.87 -4.86
CA LYS A 65 -5.68 1.16 -3.64
C LYS A 65 -4.94 -0.09 -3.16
N VAL A 66 -3.78 0.09 -2.51
CA VAL A 66 -2.99 -1.00 -1.92
C VAL A 66 -3.84 -1.87 -0.99
N GLU A 67 -4.66 -1.25 -0.16
CA GLU A 67 -5.52 -1.93 0.83
C GLU A 67 -6.57 -2.82 0.18
N VAL A 68 -7.11 -2.41 -0.98
CA VAL A 68 -8.11 -3.20 -1.72
C VAL A 68 -7.43 -4.45 -2.28
N ILE A 69 -6.27 -4.30 -2.91
CA ILE A 69 -5.51 -5.44 -3.44
C ILE A 69 -5.05 -6.36 -2.30
N ALA A 70 -4.61 -5.80 -1.17
CA ALA A 70 -4.24 -6.56 0.01
C ALA A 70 -5.43 -7.38 0.54
N GLY A 71 -6.60 -6.76 0.68
CA GLY A 71 -7.83 -7.44 1.11
C GLY A 71 -8.23 -8.58 0.18
N LEU A 72 -8.20 -8.36 -1.13
CA LEU A 72 -8.50 -9.39 -2.14
C LEU A 72 -7.48 -10.54 -2.15
N THR A 73 -6.28 -10.31 -1.62
CA THR A 73 -5.24 -11.33 -1.50
C THR A 73 -5.18 -11.97 -0.11
N GLY A 74 -6.01 -11.53 0.84
CA GLY A 74 -6.09 -12.08 2.20
C GLY A 74 -5.07 -11.48 3.18
N CYS A 75 -4.63 -10.25 2.94
CA CYS A 75 -3.61 -9.57 3.72
C CYS A 75 -4.07 -8.19 4.20
N THR A 76 -3.54 -7.78 5.36
CA THR A 76 -3.46 -6.37 5.74
C THR A 76 -2.05 -5.86 5.46
N ALA A 77 -1.88 -4.95 4.50
CA ALA A 77 -0.57 -4.49 4.08
C ALA A 77 0.05 -3.51 5.07
N GLU A 78 1.35 -3.65 5.31
CA GLU A 78 2.19 -2.62 5.94
C GLU A 78 2.65 -1.65 4.84
N ILE A 79 2.24 -0.39 4.92
CA ILE A 79 2.63 0.63 3.93
C ILE A 79 4.08 1.03 4.14
N ARG A 80 4.88 0.90 3.08
CA ARG A 80 6.32 1.16 3.07
C ARG A 80 6.68 2.44 2.33
N ILE A 81 5.91 2.78 1.31
CA ILE A 81 6.09 4.00 0.51
C ILE A 81 4.72 4.62 0.31
N ASP A 82 4.62 5.91 0.59
CA ASP A 82 3.45 6.74 0.28
C ASP A 82 3.97 8.02 -0.37
N ALA A 83 3.97 8.05 -1.70
CA ALA A 83 4.54 9.11 -2.52
C ALA A 83 3.58 9.49 -3.65
N ASP A 84 3.82 10.65 -4.26
CA ASP A 84 2.96 11.19 -5.32
C ASP A 84 2.99 10.34 -6.60
N GLU A 85 4.04 9.55 -6.82
CA GLU A 85 4.20 8.70 -8.01
C GLU A 85 3.80 7.24 -7.76
N LEU A 86 3.87 6.78 -6.51
CA LEU A 86 3.50 5.41 -6.15
C LEU A 86 3.19 5.27 -4.66
N ARG A 87 2.33 4.29 -4.38
CA ARG A 87 2.09 3.82 -3.02
C ARG A 87 2.32 2.33 -2.94
N GLU A 88 3.06 1.90 -1.93
CA GLU A 88 3.55 0.54 -1.83
C GLU A 88 3.32 -0.06 -0.45
N GLY A 89 2.73 -1.25 -0.44
CA GLY A 89 2.56 -2.06 0.76
C GLY A 89 3.29 -3.39 0.66
N VAL A 90 3.71 -3.90 1.81
CA VAL A 90 4.26 -5.24 1.96
C VAL A 90 3.27 -6.09 2.75
N CYS A 91 3.04 -7.30 2.25
CA CYS A 91 2.19 -8.31 2.84
C CYS A 91 3.04 -9.47 3.33
N ARG A 92 2.90 -9.83 4.60
CA ARG A 92 3.54 -11.00 5.20
C ARG A 92 2.46 -11.97 5.64
N THR A 93 2.42 -13.13 5.00
CA THR A 93 1.43 -14.18 5.26
C THR A 93 2.14 -15.52 5.42
N GLU A 94 1.43 -16.54 5.91
CA GLU A 94 1.94 -17.91 5.99
C GLU A 94 2.30 -18.47 4.59
N GLN A 95 1.62 -18.00 3.54
CA GLN A 95 1.88 -18.42 2.16
C GLN A 95 3.14 -17.78 1.58
N GLY A 96 3.62 -16.69 2.17
CA GLY A 96 4.82 -15.96 1.77
C GLY A 96 4.69 -14.45 1.91
N GLU A 97 5.82 -13.77 1.68
CA GLU A 97 5.88 -12.31 1.56
C GLU A 97 5.66 -11.90 0.09
N TYR A 98 4.90 -10.83 -0.11
CA TYR A 98 4.70 -10.20 -1.41
C TYR A 98 4.51 -8.70 -1.25
N ARG A 99 4.70 -7.95 -2.33
CA ARG A 99 4.62 -6.50 -2.36
C ARG A 99 3.59 -6.06 -3.38
N ILE A 100 2.83 -5.04 -3.01
CA ILE A 100 1.78 -4.43 -3.82
C ILE A 100 2.20 -2.99 -4.06
N THR A 101 2.37 -2.61 -5.32
CA THR A 101 2.71 -1.25 -5.73
C THR A 101 1.57 -0.70 -6.59
N THR A 102 1.01 0.44 -6.21
CA THR A 102 -0.10 1.11 -6.92
C THR A 102 0.37 2.48 -7.39
N PHE A 103 -0.18 2.94 -8.51
CA PHE A 103 0.26 4.14 -9.21
C PHE A 103 -0.94 5.06 -9.50
N PRO A 104 -0.82 6.38 -9.34
CA PRO A 104 -1.90 7.30 -9.67
C PRO A 104 -2.14 7.43 -11.18
N GLU A 105 -1.14 7.10 -12.00
CA GLU A 105 -1.23 7.07 -13.47
C GLU A 105 -0.47 5.88 -14.04
N GLU A 106 -0.89 5.38 -15.20
CA GLU A 106 -0.25 4.23 -15.85
C GLU A 106 1.21 4.52 -16.26
N ARG A 107 1.56 5.76 -16.62
CA ARG A 107 2.94 6.13 -16.98
C ARG A 107 3.94 5.85 -15.85
N PHE A 108 3.55 6.06 -14.59
CA PHE A 108 4.42 5.78 -13.44
C PHE A 108 4.66 4.28 -13.27
N LYS A 109 3.63 3.45 -13.48
CA LYS A 109 3.76 1.98 -13.51
C LYS A 109 4.75 1.52 -14.57
N VAL A 110 4.66 2.08 -15.78
CA VAL A 110 5.55 1.69 -16.90
C VAL A 110 7.01 2.04 -16.58
N ILE A 111 7.27 3.26 -16.09
CA ILE A 111 8.62 3.69 -15.66
C ILE A 111 9.14 2.81 -14.52
N TRP A 112 8.28 2.48 -13.56
CA TRP A 112 8.63 1.61 -12.46
C TRP A 112 8.98 0.20 -12.92
N LEU A 113 8.23 -0.38 -13.87
CA LEU A 113 8.52 -1.71 -14.44
C LEU A 113 9.85 -1.72 -15.20
N ASP A 114 10.15 -0.67 -15.96
CA ASP A 114 11.46 -0.52 -16.63
C ASP A 114 12.60 -0.47 -15.62
N SER A 115 12.43 0.34 -14.56
CA SER A 115 13.39 0.43 -13.45
C SER A 115 13.53 -0.91 -12.69
N ALA A 116 12.42 -1.63 -12.48
CA ALA A 116 12.40 -2.92 -11.80
C ALA A 116 13.02 -4.03 -12.65
N ALA A 117 13.04 -3.87 -13.98
CA ALA A 117 13.54 -4.91 -14.88
C ALA A 117 15.00 -5.27 -14.63
N ILE A 118 15.83 -4.35 -14.12
CA ILE A 118 17.22 -4.64 -13.76
C ILE A 118 17.35 -5.76 -12.72
N TYR A 119 16.35 -5.92 -11.85
CA TYR A 119 16.29 -6.99 -10.85
C TYR A 119 15.68 -8.28 -11.40
N GLY A 120 14.94 -8.18 -12.50
CA GLY A 120 14.21 -9.28 -13.11
C GLY A 120 13.09 -9.85 -12.23
N GLY A 121 12.55 -11.00 -12.64
CA GLY A 121 11.53 -11.73 -11.87
C GLY A 121 10.14 -11.68 -12.50
N LYS A 122 9.17 -12.28 -11.81
CA LYS A 122 7.78 -12.36 -12.27
C LYS A 122 6.87 -11.46 -11.46
N TYR A 123 6.00 -10.76 -12.17
CA TYR A 123 5.11 -9.75 -11.62
C TYR A 123 3.71 -9.97 -12.17
N LEU A 124 2.69 -9.80 -11.32
CA LEU A 124 1.32 -9.67 -11.79
C LEU A 124 1.03 -8.19 -12.03
N VAL A 125 0.67 -7.84 -13.26
CA VAL A 125 0.56 -6.45 -13.70
C VAL A 125 -0.88 -6.13 -14.11
N GLY A 126 -1.44 -5.07 -13.53
CA GLY A 126 -2.71 -4.46 -13.93
C GLY A 126 -2.51 -3.09 -14.59
N THR A 127 -3.59 -2.33 -14.79
CA THR A 127 -3.54 -0.99 -15.44
C THR A 127 -2.71 0.01 -14.64
N GLN A 128 -2.84 0.02 -13.31
CA GLN A 128 -2.18 0.99 -12.42
C GLN A 128 -1.64 0.36 -11.14
N TRP A 129 -1.32 -0.92 -11.19
CA TRP A 129 -0.76 -1.65 -10.05
C TRP A 129 0.11 -2.80 -10.52
N VAL A 130 1.01 -3.21 -9.64
CA VAL A 130 1.91 -4.36 -9.79
C VAL A 130 1.95 -5.12 -8.48
N VAL A 131 1.92 -6.45 -8.55
CA VAL A 131 2.21 -7.34 -7.41
C VAL A 131 3.46 -8.15 -7.72
N SER A 132 4.48 -8.04 -6.86
CA SER A 132 5.64 -8.91 -6.89
C SER A 132 5.52 -9.95 -5.79
N ALA A 133 5.61 -11.22 -6.18
CA ALA A 133 5.47 -12.36 -5.29
C ALA A 133 6.23 -13.55 -5.84
N LYS A 134 6.33 -14.63 -5.05
CA LYS A 134 6.79 -15.91 -5.55
C LYS A 134 5.86 -16.41 -6.67
N PRO A 135 6.38 -17.08 -7.73
CA PRO A 135 5.59 -17.52 -8.88
C PRO A 135 4.34 -18.34 -8.53
N GLU A 136 4.41 -19.15 -7.47
CA GLU A 136 3.32 -20.00 -7.02
C GLU A 136 2.12 -19.19 -6.49
N LEU A 137 2.37 -18.01 -5.92
CA LEU A 137 1.33 -17.11 -5.43
C LEU A 137 0.68 -16.31 -6.57
N LEU A 138 1.46 -15.94 -7.60
CA LEU A 138 0.98 -15.09 -8.69
C LEU A 138 -0.18 -15.73 -9.47
N ALA A 139 -0.18 -17.05 -9.64
CA ALA A 139 -1.29 -17.76 -10.30
C ALA A 139 -2.60 -17.61 -9.52
N GLY A 140 -2.55 -17.79 -8.20
CA GLY A 140 -3.71 -17.60 -7.32
C GLY A 140 -4.13 -16.14 -7.20
N PHE A 141 -3.19 -15.20 -7.26
CA PHE A 141 -3.51 -13.77 -7.27
C PHE A 141 -4.17 -13.34 -8.58
N ARG A 142 -3.72 -13.87 -9.73
CA ARG A 142 -4.31 -13.56 -11.04
C ARG A 142 -5.79 -13.92 -11.12
N SER A 143 -6.22 -15.04 -10.54
CA SER A 143 -7.64 -15.42 -10.55
C SER A 143 -8.51 -14.48 -9.71
N ARG A 144 -7.94 -13.81 -8.71
CA ARG A 144 -8.65 -12.86 -7.82
C ARG A 144 -8.58 -11.42 -8.29
N LEU A 145 -7.44 -11.00 -8.82
CA LEU A 145 -7.14 -9.61 -9.18
C LEU A 145 -7.26 -9.33 -10.69
N GLY A 146 -7.26 -10.38 -11.51
CA GLY A 146 -7.06 -10.24 -12.96
C GLY A 146 -5.61 -9.90 -13.30
N GLY A 147 -5.44 -9.13 -14.38
CA GLY A 147 -4.12 -8.73 -14.88
C GLY A 147 -3.35 -9.83 -15.60
N THR A 148 -2.09 -9.52 -15.93
CA THR A 148 -1.20 -10.37 -16.72
C THR A 148 0.09 -10.61 -15.97
N VAL A 149 0.52 -11.87 -15.89
CA VAL A 149 1.86 -12.19 -15.37
C VAL A 149 2.90 -11.82 -16.41
N GLN A 150 3.82 -10.93 -16.06
CA GLN A 150 4.94 -10.51 -16.89
C GLN A 150 6.24 -10.98 -16.25
N GLU A 151 7.16 -11.44 -17.09
CA GLU A 151 8.53 -11.78 -16.68
C GLU A 151 9.45 -10.65 -17.13
N LEU A 152 10.04 -9.95 -16.16
CA LEU A 152 11.03 -8.93 -16.43
C LEU A 152 12.40 -9.59 -16.53
N ARG A 153 13.16 -9.26 -17.58
CA ARG A 153 14.49 -9.82 -17.80
C ARG A 153 15.53 -8.89 -17.17
N GLY A 154 16.27 -9.42 -16.20
CA GLY A 154 17.44 -8.75 -15.61
C GLY A 154 18.52 -8.45 -16.66
N THR A 155 19.31 -7.42 -16.42
CA THR A 155 20.46 -7.04 -17.28
C THR A 155 21.65 -8.02 -17.22
N GLY A 156 21.49 -9.19 -16.62
CA GLY A 156 22.55 -10.18 -16.38
C GLY A 156 22.56 -11.42 -17.28
N SER A 157 21.65 -11.56 -18.26
CA SER A 157 21.62 -12.74 -19.14
C SER A 157 21.11 -12.43 -20.54
N ALA A 158 21.82 -11.55 -21.23
CA ALA A 158 21.87 -11.55 -22.69
C ALA A 158 23.25 -12.08 -23.09
N THR A 159 23.44 -13.40 -23.09
CA THR A 159 24.50 -13.98 -23.92
C THR A 159 24.09 -13.72 -25.36
N ALA A 160 24.83 -12.82 -26.02
CA ALA A 160 24.71 -12.54 -27.43
C ALA A 160 24.99 -13.82 -28.26
N PRO A 161 24.38 -13.96 -29.46
CA PRO A 161 24.62 -15.10 -30.35
C PRO A 161 26.06 -15.20 -30.83
#